data_AF-A0A365HCM9-F1
#
_entry.id   AF-A0A365HCM9-F1
#
_cell.length_a   1.000
_cell.length_b   1.000
_cell.length_c   1.000
_cell.angle_alpha   90.00
_cell.angle_beta   90.00
_cell.angle_gamma   90.00
#
_symmetry.space_group_name_H-M   'P 1'
#
loop_
_entity.id
_entity.type
_entity.pdbx_description
1 polymer ?
#
loop_
_entity_poly.entity_id
_entity_poly.type
_entity_poly.pdbx_seq_one_letter_code
_entity_poly.pdbx_strand_id
1 'polypeptide(L)'
;MLFLLFGSFFGAFYFLLTPDADAGYALVAGVLGGLFFALVMGAFLRIARGRDRAVTGDLSRADAVEVARAGRTGELPAERDLDGPMLDLIKRRREQYRRSSVSGPLVLGAIALLHVGNALNTGVGWWWAGAALMVTLLVWTRVQAQRNLAKLDRLETAINSRPHDPAK
;
A
#
# COMPACT_ATOMS: atom_id res chain seq x y z
N MET A 1 13.27 -5.19 -9.81
CA MET A 1 13.39 -3.84 -9.19
C MET A 1 12.98 -3.83 -7.71
N LEU A 2 11.78 -4.29 -7.34
CA LEU A 2 11.33 -4.30 -5.92
C LEU A 2 12.24 -5.13 -4.99
N PHE A 3 12.66 -6.31 -5.44
CA PHE A 3 13.62 -7.17 -4.74
C PHE A 3 14.96 -6.47 -4.47
N LEU A 4 15.52 -5.79 -5.47
CA LEU A 4 16.80 -5.08 -5.34
C LEU A 4 16.65 -3.88 -4.38
N LEU A 5 15.57 -3.11 -4.50
CA LEU A 5 15.35 -1.94 -3.67
C LEU A 5 15.16 -2.31 -2.19
N PHE A 6 14.35 -3.33 -1.91
CA PHE A 6 14.13 -3.81 -0.54
C PHE A 6 15.27 -4.67 -0.01
N GLY A 7 15.93 -5.47 -0.85
CA GLY A 7 17.12 -6.23 -0.48
C GLY A 7 18.27 -5.30 -0.09
N SER A 8 18.50 -4.23 -0.86
CA SER A 8 19.46 -3.18 -0.49
C SER A 8 19.03 -2.42 0.76
N PHE A 9 17.74 -2.09 0.91
CA PHE A 9 17.22 -1.47 2.13
C PHE A 9 17.47 -2.36 3.36
N PHE A 10 17.08 -3.63 3.33
CA PHE A 10 17.28 -4.57 4.44
C PHE A 10 18.76 -4.85 4.70
N GLY A 11 19.58 -4.99 3.66
CA GLY A 11 21.03 -5.18 3.80
C GLY A 11 21.70 -3.96 4.44
N ALA A 12 21.41 -2.75 3.95
CA ALA A 12 21.93 -1.51 4.53
C ALA A 12 21.41 -1.30 5.96
N PHE A 13 20.13 -1.55 6.19
CA PHE A 13 19.52 -1.46 7.52
C PHE A 13 20.20 -2.45 8.48
N TYR A 14 20.40 -3.70 8.08
CA TYR A 14 21.06 -4.71 8.91
C TYR A 14 22.54 -4.38 9.19
N PHE A 15 23.27 -3.90 8.18
CA PHE A 15 24.65 -3.46 8.33
C PHE A 15 24.79 -2.29 9.30
N LEU A 16 23.85 -1.33 9.25
CA LEU A 16 23.80 -0.20 10.18
C LEU A 16 23.41 -0.63 11.61
N LEU A 17 22.63 -1.70 11.75
CA LEU A 17 22.17 -2.23 13.03
C LEU A 17 23.17 -3.13 13.73
N THR A 18 24.12 -3.68 12.98
CA THR A 18 25.06 -4.69 13.45
C THR A 18 26.46 -4.32 12.97
N PRO A 19 27.09 -3.27 13.56
CA PRO A 19 28.38 -2.77 13.10
C PRO A 19 29.49 -3.82 13.14
N ASP A 20 29.36 -4.78 14.06
CA ASP A 20 30.32 -5.87 14.27
C ASP A 20 30.02 -7.12 13.42
N ALA A 21 28.96 -7.11 12.60
CA ALA A 21 28.62 -8.25 11.77
C ALA A 21 29.55 -8.38 10.57
N ASP A 22 30.01 -9.61 10.32
CA ASP A 22 30.76 -9.95 9.11
C ASP A 22 29.97 -9.55 7.84
N ALA A 23 30.65 -8.93 6.89
CA ALA A 23 30.06 -8.46 5.63
C ALA A 23 29.39 -9.61 4.85
N GLY A 24 29.93 -10.83 4.95
CA GLY A 24 29.32 -12.03 4.38
C GLY A 24 27.94 -12.33 4.97
N TYR A 25 27.79 -12.18 6.28
CA TYR A 25 26.52 -12.38 6.97
C TYR A 25 25.49 -11.29 6.60
N ALA A 26 25.91 -10.02 6.54
CA ALA A 26 25.04 -8.92 6.12
C ALA A 26 24.53 -9.10 4.67
N LEU A 27 25.39 -9.62 3.77
CA LEU A 27 25.00 -9.96 2.40
C LEU A 27 23.93 -11.07 2.38
N VAL A 28 24.15 -12.16 3.13
CA VAL A 28 23.20 -13.29 3.21
C VAL A 28 21.87 -12.82 3.79
N ALA A 29 21.89 -12.03 4.87
CA ALA A 29 20.70 -11.46 5.49
C ALA A 29 19.92 -10.56 4.50
N GLY A 30 20.61 -9.70 3.75
CA GLY A 30 20.01 -8.85 2.72
C GLY A 30 19.37 -9.65 1.59
N VAL A 31 20.02 -10.71 1.09
CA VAL A 31 19.50 -11.59 0.05
C VAL A 31 18.25 -12.34 0.53
N LEU A 32 18.31 -12.95 1.71
CA LEU A 32 17.19 -13.69 2.28
C LEU A 32 16.01 -12.77 2.60
N GLY A 33 16.26 -11.61 3.20
CA GLY A 33 15.24 -10.60 3.49
C GLY A 33 14.58 -10.06 2.22
N GLY A 34 15.39 -9.74 1.21
CA GLY A 34 14.90 -9.32 -0.10
C GLY A 34 14.04 -10.38 -0.78
N LEU A 35 14.46 -11.65 -0.74
CA LEU A 35 13.74 -12.77 -1.36
C LEU A 35 12.41 -13.02 -0.66
N PHE A 36 12.44 -13.09 0.68
CA PHE A 36 11.24 -13.24 1.50
C PHE A 36 10.24 -12.11 1.21
N PHE A 37 10.70 -10.86 1.21
CA PHE A 37 9.83 -9.72 0.90
C PHE A 37 9.24 -9.79 -0.51
N ALA A 38 10.06 -10.15 -1.51
CA ALA A 38 9.59 -10.28 -2.89
C ALA A 38 8.51 -11.36 -3.03
N LEU A 39 8.66 -12.50 -2.34
CA LEU A 39 7.67 -13.58 -2.33
C LEU A 39 6.36 -13.13 -1.65
N VAL A 40 6.45 -12.57 -0.45
CA VAL A 40 5.28 -12.09 0.30
C VAL A 40 4.54 -11.00 -0.48
N MET A 41 5.26 -10.02 -1.00
CA MET A 41 4.66 -8.93 -1.77
C MET A 41 4.09 -9.43 -3.10
N GLY A 42 4.76 -10.36 -3.78
CA GLY A 42 4.26 -10.99 -4.99
C GLY A 42 2.94 -11.73 -4.76
N ALA A 43 2.87 -12.53 -3.69
CA ALA A 43 1.65 -13.21 -3.28
C ALA A 43 0.53 -12.22 -2.91
N PHE A 44 0.87 -11.19 -2.12
CA PHE A 44 -0.07 -10.14 -1.73
C PHE A 44 -0.65 -9.41 -2.95
N LEU A 45 0.20 -8.99 -3.90
CA LEU A 45 -0.23 -8.33 -5.12
C LEU A 45 -1.08 -9.25 -6.01
N ARG A 46 -0.74 -10.54 -6.09
CA ARG A 46 -1.55 -11.53 -6.82
C ARG A 46 -2.93 -11.66 -6.20
N ILE A 47 -3.02 -11.79 -4.87
CA ILE A 47 -4.29 -11.87 -4.14
C ILE A 47 -5.09 -10.57 -4.32
N ALA A 48 -4.45 -9.41 -4.17
CA ALA A 48 -5.09 -8.12 -4.34
C ALA A 48 -5.71 -7.96 -5.73
N ARG A 49 -4.95 -8.30 -6.79
CA ARG A 49 -5.44 -8.30 -8.17
C ARG A 49 -6.57 -9.29 -8.41
N GLY A 50 -6.47 -10.49 -7.83
CA GLY A 50 -7.55 -11.48 -7.92
C GLY A 50 -8.84 -10.97 -7.29
N ARG A 51 -8.75 -10.29 -6.15
CA ARG A 51 -9.89 -9.68 -5.47
C ARG A 51 -10.45 -8.45 -6.18
N ASP A 52 -9.62 -7.70 -6.90
CA ASP A 52 -10.11 -6.60 -7.75
C ASP A 52 -10.89 -7.17 -8.94
N ARG A 53 -10.34 -8.18 -9.64
CA ARG A 53 -11.04 -8.87 -10.75
C ARG A 53 -12.35 -9.51 -10.32
N ALA A 54 -12.39 -10.14 -9.14
CA ALA A 54 -13.61 -10.75 -8.62
C ALA A 54 -14.74 -9.74 -8.39
N VAL A 55 -14.42 -8.44 -8.28
CA VAL A 55 -15.40 -7.36 -8.05
C VAL A 55 -15.72 -6.61 -9.34
N THR A 56 -14.74 -6.40 -10.23
CA THR A 56 -14.96 -5.71 -11.51
C THR A 56 -15.51 -6.61 -12.62
N GLY A 57 -15.51 -7.93 -12.41
CA GLY A 57 -15.81 -8.92 -13.45
C GLY A 57 -14.64 -9.14 -14.42
N ASP A 58 -14.90 -9.92 -15.47
CA ASP A 58 -13.94 -10.24 -16.53
C ASP A 58 -13.88 -9.12 -17.58
N LEU A 59 -13.26 -8.01 -17.17
CA LEU A 59 -12.94 -6.90 -18.06
C LEU A 59 -11.86 -7.28 -19.08
N SER A 60 -11.90 -6.68 -20.26
CA SER A 60 -10.78 -6.76 -21.19
C SER A 60 -9.52 -6.15 -20.56
N ARG A 61 -8.34 -6.48 -21.12
CA ARG A 61 -7.09 -5.91 -20.60
C ARG A 61 -7.04 -4.39 -20.74
N ALA A 62 -7.64 -3.83 -21.79
CA ALA A 62 -7.68 -2.39 -22.02
C ALA A 62 -8.56 -1.71 -20.96
N ASP A 63 -9.76 -2.23 -20.75
CA ASP A 63 -10.75 -1.74 -19.78
C ASP A 63 -10.21 -1.81 -18.36
N ALA A 64 -9.56 -2.91 -18.00
CA ALA A 64 -8.94 -3.06 -16.69
C ALA A 64 -7.82 -2.02 -16.46
N VAL A 65 -7.06 -1.67 -17.52
CA VAL A 65 -6.04 -0.60 -17.46
C VAL A 65 -6.70 0.76 -17.33
N GLU A 66 -7.80 1.00 -18.04
CA GLU A 66 -8.56 2.25 -17.97
C GLU A 66 -9.20 2.45 -16.58
N VAL A 67 -9.89 1.45 -16.04
CA VAL A 67 -10.44 1.46 -14.68
C VAL A 67 -9.33 1.69 -13.64
N ALA A 68 -8.17 1.04 -13.82
CA ALA A 68 -7.01 1.26 -12.94
C ALA A 68 -6.43 2.68 -13.08
N ARG A 69 -6.40 3.25 -14.29
CA ARG A 69 -5.98 4.62 -14.59
C ARG A 69 -6.94 5.61 -13.94
N ALA A 70 -8.24 5.49 -14.17
CA ALA A 70 -9.30 6.30 -13.57
C ALA A 70 -9.19 6.31 -12.04
N GLY A 71 -9.03 5.14 -11.42
CA GLY A 71 -8.82 5.04 -9.99
C GLY A 71 -7.52 5.66 -9.48
N ARG A 72 -6.48 5.79 -10.33
CA ARG A 72 -5.19 6.41 -9.97
C ARG A 72 -5.14 7.90 -10.26
N THR A 73 -5.78 8.40 -11.31
CA THR A 73 -5.80 9.83 -11.66
C THR A 73 -6.94 10.54 -10.97
N GLY A 74 -8.09 9.88 -10.78
CA GLY A 74 -9.34 10.47 -10.34
C GLY A 74 -10.15 11.07 -11.48
N GLU A 75 -9.74 10.80 -12.72
CA GLU A 75 -10.50 11.14 -13.93
C GLU A 75 -11.49 10.02 -14.23
N LEU A 76 -12.60 10.36 -14.88
CA LEU A 76 -13.60 9.39 -15.31
C LEU A 76 -13.04 8.47 -16.41
N PRO A 77 -13.50 7.20 -16.46
CA PRO A 77 -13.32 6.37 -17.65
C PRO A 77 -13.91 7.06 -18.89
N ALA A 78 -13.24 6.92 -20.04
CA ALA A 78 -13.72 7.46 -21.30
C ALA A 78 -15.05 6.81 -21.70
N GLU A 79 -15.11 5.49 -21.59
CA GLU A 79 -16.30 4.68 -21.91
C GLU A 79 -17.25 4.58 -20.70
N ARG A 80 -18.57 4.56 -20.97
CA ARG A 80 -19.62 4.62 -19.93
C ARG A 80 -19.98 3.24 -19.36
N ASP A 81 -19.77 2.19 -20.14
CA ASP A 81 -19.91 0.81 -19.71
C ASP A 81 -18.95 0.46 -18.55
N LEU A 82 -17.82 1.19 -18.45
CA LEU A 82 -16.87 1.07 -17.35
C LEU A 82 -17.30 1.75 -16.04
N ASP A 83 -18.39 2.53 -16.05
CA ASP A 83 -18.87 3.24 -14.86
C ASP A 83 -19.32 2.23 -13.77
N GLY A 84 -20.00 1.14 -14.14
CA GLY A 84 -20.43 0.08 -13.22
C GLY A 84 -19.25 -0.63 -12.53
N PRO A 85 -18.32 -1.23 -13.29
CA PRO A 85 -17.09 -1.83 -12.74
C PRO A 85 -16.28 -0.86 -11.87
N MET A 86 -16.26 0.43 -12.23
CA MET A 86 -15.59 1.45 -11.44
C MET A 86 -16.27 1.69 -10.09
N LEU A 87 -17.60 1.74 -10.03
CA LEU A 87 -18.37 1.87 -8.79
C LEU A 87 -18.14 0.67 -7.84
N ASP A 88 -18.12 -0.55 -8.38
CA ASP A 88 -17.83 -1.75 -7.61
C ASP A 88 -16.41 -1.72 -7.02
N LEU A 89 -15.43 -1.28 -7.81
CA LEU A 89 -14.06 -1.08 -7.34
C LEU A 89 -13.98 0.01 -6.26
N ILE A 90 -14.71 1.12 -6.40
CA ILE A 90 -14.81 2.19 -5.40
C ILE A 90 -15.32 1.63 -4.07
N LYS A 91 -16.43 0.87 -4.09
CA LYS A 91 -17.03 0.25 -2.91
C LYS A 91 -16.05 -0.67 -2.18
N ARG A 92 -15.35 -1.53 -2.93
CA ARG A 92 -14.33 -2.42 -2.38
C ARG A 92 -13.17 -1.63 -1.75
N ARG A 93 -12.68 -0.60 -2.43
CA ARG A 93 -11.57 0.23 -1.92
C ARG A 93 -11.96 0.99 -0.66
N ARG A 94 -13.18 1.52 -0.59
CA ARG A 94 -13.71 2.17 0.62
C ARG A 94 -13.71 1.20 1.80
N GLU A 95 -14.15 -0.04 1.59
CA GLU A 95 -14.10 -1.08 2.62
C GLU A 95 -12.68 -1.45 3.04
N GLN A 96 -11.77 -1.57 2.06
CA GLN A 96 -10.36 -1.82 2.32
C GLN A 96 -9.75 -0.69 3.17
N TYR A 97 -10.03 0.57 2.82
CA TYR A 97 -9.56 1.72 3.60
C TYR A 97 -10.11 1.71 5.02
N ARG A 98 -11.41 1.42 5.19
CA ARG A 98 -12.06 1.31 6.51
C ARG A 98 -11.44 0.21 7.39
N ARG A 99 -11.07 -0.95 6.81
CA ARG A 99 -10.37 -2.00 7.58
C ARG A 99 -8.92 -1.63 7.89
N SER A 100 -8.25 -1.00 6.93
CA SER A 100 -6.85 -0.56 7.08
C SER A 100 -6.69 0.59 8.06
N SER A 101 -7.70 1.45 8.23
CA SER A 101 -7.66 2.58 9.17
C SER A 101 -7.67 2.13 10.64
N VAL A 102 -8.12 0.91 10.91
CA VAL A 102 -8.06 0.26 12.23
C VAL A 102 -6.78 -0.56 12.37
N SER A 103 -6.56 -1.51 11.45
CA SER A 103 -5.45 -2.46 11.56
C SER A 103 -4.07 -1.82 11.37
N GLY A 104 -3.93 -0.88 10.43
CA GLY A 104 -2.66 -0.22 10.13
C GLY A 104 -2.06 0.52 11.33
N PRO A 105 -2.82 1.45 11.97
CA PRO A 105 -2.35 2.16 13.15
C PRO A 105 -2.04 1.24 14.34
N LEU A 106 -2.77 0.14 14.53
CA LEU A 106 -2.48 -0.81 15.59
C LEU A 106 -1.12 -1.48 15.37
N VAL A 107 -0.83 -1.95 14.15
CA VAL A 107 0.45 -2.59 13.82
C VAL A 107 1.60 -1.59 13.92
N LEU A 108 1.47 -0.43 13.28
CA LEU A 108 2.52 0.60 13.32
C LEU A 108 2.74 1.14 14.74
N GLY A 109 1.67 1.34 15.51
CA GLY A 109 1.74 1.77 16.91
C GLY A 109 2.43 0.76 17.80
N ALA A 110 2.11 -0.54 17.66
CA ALA A 110 2.79 -1.61 18.40
C ALA A 110 4.29 -1.66 18.06
N ILE A 111 4.66 -1.56 16.79
CA ILE A 111 6.08 -1.53 16.36
C ILE A 111 6.80 -0.28 16.90
N ALA A 112 6.13 0.88 16.91
CA ALA A 112 6.68 2.11 17.49
C ALA A 112 6.94 1.96 18.99
N LEU A 113 6.00 1.37 19.74
CA LEU A 113 6.16 1.09 21.17
C LEU A 113 7.32 0.12 21.43
N LEU A 114 7.51 -0.90 20.58
CA LEU A 114 8.66 -1.79 20.68
C LEU A 114 9.99 -1.03 20.47
N HIS A 115 10.05 -0.09 19.52
CA HIS A 115 11.24 0.74 19.33
C HIS A 115 11.51 1.62 20.55
N VAL A 116 10.48 2.25 21.12
CA VAL A 116 10.62 3.05 22.36
C VAL A 116 11.12 2.18 23.51
N GLY A 117 10.54 0.98 23.71
CA GLY A 117 10.98 0.05 24.74
C GLY A 117 12.46 -0.35 24.57
N ASN A 118 12.89 -0.64 23.35
CA ASN A 118 14.30 -0.93 23.07
C ASN A 118 15.21 0.29 23.26
N ALA A 119 14.75 1.50 22.90
CA ALA A 119 15.50 2.73 23.13
C ALA A 119 15.77 2.95 24.62
N LEU A 120 14.74 2.73 25.45
CA LEU A 120 14.83 2.87 26.91
C LEU A 120 15.73 1.78 27.54
N ASN A 121 15.67 0.55 27.04
CA ASN A 121 16.45 -0.57 27.59
C ASN A 121 17.93 -0.54 27.19
N THR A 122 18.24 -0.10 25.96
CA THR A 122 19.60 -0.19 25.41
C THR A 122 20.35 1.15 25.42
N GLY A 123 19.64 2.28 25.54
CA GLY A 123 20.21 3.62 25.44
C GLY A 123 20.68 4.00 24.03
N VAL A 124 20.45 3.16 23.02
CA VAL A 124 20.96 3.39 21.66
C VAL A 124 20.03 4.32 20.87
N GLY A 125 20.59 5.43 20.38
CA GLY A 125 19.82 6.51 19.73
C GLY A 125 19.05 6.11 18.47
N TRP A 126 19.49 5.09 17.73
CA TRP A 126 18.83 4.69 16.47
C TRP A 126 17.40 4.16 16.71
N TRP A 127 17.12 3.60 17.88
CA TRP A 127 15.77 3.14 18.23
C TRP A 127 14.76 4.30 18.26
N TRP A 128 15.18 5.49 18.69
CA TRP A 128 14.36 6.70 18.61
C TRP A 128 14.09 7.12 17.18
N ALA A 129 15.07 6.99 16.27
CA ALA A 129 14.86 7.25 14.86
C ALA A 129 13.85 6.26 14.24
N GLY A 130 13.93 4.98 14.60
CA GLY A 130 12.96 3.98 14.19
C GLY A 130 11.55 4.27 14.73
N ALA A 131 11.42 4.64 16.01
CA ALA A 131 10.14 5.06 16.59
C ALA A 131 9.55 6.28 15.86
N ALA A 132 10.37 7.32 15.61
CA ALA A 132 9.98 8.51 14.87
C ALA A 132 9.49 8.16 13.46
N LEU A 133 10.23 7.31 12.74
CA LEU A 133 9.84 6.82 11.42
C LEU A 133 8.47 6.12 11.45
N MET A 134 8.23 5.24 12.42
CA MET A 134 6.95 4.55 12.55
C MET A 134 5.79 5.52 12.83
N VAL A 135 6.01 6.53 13.67
CA VAL A 135 5.02 7.59 13.92
C VAL A 135 4.76 8.41 12.65
N THR A 136 5.81 8.79 11.91
CA THR A 136 5.67 9.48 10.63
C THR A 136 4.87 8.65 9.62
N LEU A 137 5.15 7.35 9.50
CA LEU A 137 4.39 6.44 8.64
C LEU A 137 2.93 6.31 9.08
N LEU A 138 2.66 6.29 10.39
CA LEU A 138 1.30 6.25 10.91
C LEU A 138 0.52 7.51 10.52
N VAL A 139 1.11 8.70 10.69
CA VAL A 139 0.49 9.97 10.28
C VAL A 139 0.30 10.02 8.75
N TRP A 140 1.34 9.66 8.00
CA TRP A 140 1.31 9.63 6.53
C TRP A 140 0.20 8.71 6.01
N THR A 141 0.11 7.48 6.52
CA THR A 141 -0.89 6.50 6.08
C THR A 141 -2.31 6.98 6.38
N ARG A 142 -2.53 7.61 7.55
CA ARG A 142 -3.81 8.27 7.88
C ARG A 142 -4.16 9.37 6.88
N VAL A 143 -3.23 10.30 6.62
CA VAL A 143 -3.45 11.42 5.69
C VAL A 143 -3.72 10.91 4.26
N GLN A 144 -2.95 9.93 3.79
CA GLN A 144 -3.14 9.35 2.46
C GLN A 144 -4.46 8.59 2.36
N ALA A 145 -4.87 7.85 3.38
CA ALA A 145 -6.16 7.16 3.39
C ALA A 145 -7.32 8.16 3.26
N GLN A 146 -7.29 9.27 4.00
CA GLN A 146 -8.29 10.33 3.90
C GLN A 146 -8.32 10.97 2.50
N ARG A 147 -7.13 11.30 1.95
CA ARG A 147 -7.02 11.85 0.58
C ARG A 147 -7.56 10.89 -0.48
N ASN A 148 -7.28 9.60 -0.33
CA ASN A 148 -7.76 8.58 -1.24
C ASN A 148 -9.28 8.38 -1.13
N LEU A 149 -9.85 8.41 0.08
CA LEU A 149 -11.30 8.36 0.27
C LEU A 149 -11.99 9.56 -0.40
N ALA A 150 -11.54 10.78 -0.12
CA ALA A 150 -12.08 11.99 -0.75
C ALA A 150 -11.94 11.99 -2.29
N LYS A 151 -10.95 11.28 -2.83
CA LYS A 151 -10.81 11.06 -4.27
C LYS A 151 -11.84 10.07 -4.82
N LEU A 152 -12.09 8.97 -4.11
CA LEU A 152 -13.11 8.00 -4.48
C LEU A 152 -14.51 8.62 -4.43
N ASP A 153 -14.80 9.44 -3.42
CA ASP A 153 -16.09 10.13 -3.28
C ASP A 153 -16.35 11.10 -4.44
N ARG A 154 -15.33 11.86 -4.84
CA ARG A 154 -15.40 12.73 -6.03
C ARG A 154 -15.67 11.94 -7.31
N LEU A 155 -15.03 10.80 -7.47
CA LEU A 155 -15.20 9.98 -8.67
C LEU A 155 -16.59 9.33 -8.72
N GLU A 156 -17.09 8.82 -7.59
CA GLU A 156 -18.45 8.30 -7.46
C GLU A 156 -19.48 9.39 -7.78
N THR A 157 -19.27 10.61 -7.25
CA THR A 157 -20.16 11.76 -7.53
C THR A 157 -20.15 12.12 -9.01
N ALA A 158 -18.98 12.13 -9.66
CA ALA A 158 -18.82 12.42 -11.08
C ALA A 158 -19.48 11.37 -11.98
N ILE A 159 -19.39 10.08 -11.62
CA ILE A 159 -20.10 8.99 -12.32
C ILE A 159 -21.62 9.18 -12.20
N ASN A 160 -22.11 9.39 -10.97
CA ASN A 160 -23.56 9.53 -10.71
C ASN A 160 -24.17 10.80 -11.32
N SER A 161 -23.36 11.84 -11.52
CA SER A 161 -23.79 13.11 -12.12
C SER A 161 -23.67 13.11 -13.65
N ARG A 162 -23.15 12.04 -14.26
CA ARG A 162 -22.99 11.93 -15.71
C ARG A 162 -24.40 11.82 -16.34
N PRO A 163 -24.85 12.80 -17.15
CA PRO A 163 -26.22 12.84 -17.64
C PRO A 163 -26.53 11.55 -18.42
N HIS A 164 -27.60 10.85 -18.05
CA HIS A 164 -28.10 9.71 -18.83
C HIS A 164 -28.42 10.24 -20.21
N ASP A 165 -27.62 9.84 -21.20
CA ASP A 165 -27.94 10.15 -22.58
C ASP A 165 -29.15 9.25 -22.90
N PRO A 166 -30.35 9.79 -23.12
CA PRO A 166 -31.46 8.97 -23.57
C PRO A 166 -31.02 8.39 -24.92
N ALA A 167 -30.89 7.07 -24.94
CA ALA A 167 -30.27 6.28 -26.00
C ALA A 167 -30.52 6.82 -27.43
N LYS A 168 -29.44 6.85 -28.23
CA LYS A 168 -29.56 6.76 -29.69
C LYS A 168 -30.06 5.38 -30.10
#